data_AF-A0A538T6V0-F1
#
_entry.id   AF-A0A538T6V0-F1
#
_cell.length_a   1.000
_cell.length_b   1.000
_cell.length_c   1.000
_cell.angle_alpha   90.00
_cell.angle_beta   90.00
_cell.angle_gamma   90.00
#
_symmetry.space_group_name_H-M   'P 1'
#
loop_
_entity.id
_entity.type
_entity.pdbx_description
1 polymer ?
#
loop_
_entity_poly.entity_id
_entity_poly.type
_entity_poly.pdbx_seq_one_letter_code
_entity_poly.pdbx_strand_id
1 'polypeptide(L)'
;MTIRPQQTGRCELKLRLQIQLDAGHGTDETDLVIPLEVRTDTVRLIGPPHPTRFERIRDRQRFRFADGYFVPIETSEALLESEIAVKPRVLSPAPEATRGGATPRPAGLPFVVMIGKDGRLRAAEFIEEPGGEPYDSHQIGIARSLLDGWRFAPAQAHGHAVADYLIVRVAPVPAG
;
A
#
# COMPACT_ATOMS: atom_id res chain seq x y z
N MET A 1 24.94 19.44 20.82
CA MET A 1 24.55 20.44 19.79
C MET A 1 23.50 21.35 20.41
N THR A 2 23.72 22.66 20.45
CA THR A 2 22.76 23.63 21.01
C THR A 2 22.18 24.45 19.85
N ILE A 3 20.88 24.31 19.60
CA ILE A 3 20.17 25.07 18.56
C ILE A 3 19.61 26.33 19.23
N ARG A 4 20.05 27.52 18.81
CA ARG A 4 19.45 28.79 19.23
C ARG A 4 18.52 29.30 18.12
N PRO A 5 17.25 29.62 18.43
CA PRO A 5 16.34 30.07 17.40
C PRO A 5 16.63 31.51 16.97
N GLN A 6 16.68 31.72 15.65
CA GLN A 6 16.86 33.03 15.04
C GLN A 6 15.53 33.81 14.93
N GLN A 7 14.40 33.10 15.00
CA GLN A 7 13.05 33.66 14.94
C GLN A 7 12.16 32.91 15.94
N THR A 8 11.28 33.67 16.61
CA THR A 8 10.23 33.13 17.48
C THR A 8 8.94 32.92 16.68
N GLY A 9 8.06 32.05 17.17
CA GLY A 9 6.78 31.75 16.56
C GLY A 9 6.52 30.25 16.40
N ARG A 10 5.47 29.93 15.64
CA ARG A 10 5.13 28.55 15.29
C ARG A 10 5.97 28.10 14.10
N CYS A 11 6.58 26.93 14.22
CA CYS A 11 7.33 26.33 13.13
C CYS A 11 7.14 24.80 13.12
N GLU A 12 7.50 24.20 12.01
CA GLU A 12 7.52 22.75 11.84
C GLU A 12 8.96 22.29 11.66
N LEU A 13 9.40 21.39 12.54
CA LEU A 13 10.65 20.67 12.33
C LEU A 13 10.35 19.42 11.49
N LYS A 14 10.88 19.40 10.26
CA LYS A 14 10.77 18.27 9.34
C LYS A 14 11.98 17.37 9.50
N LEU A 15 11.75 16.11 9.86
CA LEU A 15 12.78 15.11 10.06
C LEU A 15 12.63 13.99 9.04
N ARG A 16 13.77 13.50 8.55
CA ARG A 16 13.87 12.26 7.79
C ARG A 16 14.63 11.25 8.64
N LEU A 17 13.97 10.14 8.95
CA LEU A 17 14.56 8.99 9.62
C LEU A 17 14.82 7.90 8.57
N GLN A 18 16.03 7.35 8.59
CA GLN A 18 16.40 6.17 7.82
C GLN A 18 16.88 5.10 8.80
N ILE A 19 16.24 3.94 8.77
CA ILE A 19 16.62 2.79 9.58
C ILE A 19 17.14 1.72 8.62
N GLN A 20 18.43 1.41 8.72
CA GLN A 20 19.01 0.27 8.01
C GLN A 20 18.64 -1.00 8.76
N LEU A 21 17.92 -1.90 8.09
CA LEU A 21 17.60 -3.22 8.62
C LEU A 21 18.73 -4.20 8.26
N ASP A 22 18.79 -5.34 8.95
CA ASP A 22 19.80 -6.37 8.72
C ASP A 22 19.87 -6.82 7.25
N ALA A 23 20.96 -7.48 6.89
CA ALA A 23 21.20 -7.96 5.52
C ALA A 23 19.96 -8.70 4.96
N GLY A 24 19.37 -8.16 3.90
CA GLY A 24 18.18 -8.71 3.22
C GLY A 24 16.84 -8.03 3.56
N HIS A 25 16.76 -7.20 4.61
CA HIS A 25 15.49 -6.59 5.04
C HIS A 25 15.25 -5.18 4.46
N GLY A 26 16.31 -4.51 4.01
CA GLY A 26 16.23 -3.22 3.32
C GLY A 26 16.42 -2.02 4.23
N THR A 27 15.93 -0.86 3.79
CA THR A 27 15.99 0.41 4.52
C THR A 27 14.57 0.95 4.69
N ASP A 28 14.18 1.26 5.92
CA ASP A 28 12.94 1.97 6.20
C ASP A 28 13.20 3.48 6.19
N GLU A 29 12.40 4.21 5.43
CA GLU A 29 12.41 5.67 5.36
C GLU A 29 11.09 6.23 5.91
N THR A 30 11.21 7.09 6.91
CA THR A 30 10.06 7.79 7.52
C THR A 30 10.32 9.29 7.49
N ASP A 31 9.37 10.06 6.96
CA ASP A 31 9.38 11.51 7.17
C ASP A 31 8.38 11.86 8.28
N LEU A 32 8.81 12.69 9.24
CA LEU A 32 8.05 13.07 10.43
C LEU A 32 8.03 14.60 10.54
N VAL A 33 6.88 15.13 10.92
CA VAL A 33 6.72 16.54 11.28
C VAL A 33 6.57 16.64 12.78
N ILE A 34 7.37 17.53 13.38
CA ILE A 34 7.27 17.92 14.79
C ILE A 34 6.79 19.38 14.84
N PRO A 35 5.54 19.64 15.26
CA PRO A 35 5.03 20.99 15.39
C PRO A 35 5.57 21.63 16.68
N LEU A 36 6.22 22.79 16.53
CA LEU A 36 6.92 23.50 17.61
C LEU A 36 6.40 24.93 17.76
N GLU A 37 6.41 25.42 19.00
CA GLU A 37 6.39 26.84 19.31
C GLU A 37 7.74 27.23 19.92
N VAL A 38 8.40 28.18 19.26
CA VAL A 38 9.70 28.66 19.65
C VAL A 38 9.56 30.05 20.26
N ARG A 39 10.02 30.18 21.50
CA ARG A 39 10.05 31.42 22.26
C ARG A 39 11.51 31.82 22.49
N THR A 40 11.72 33.00 23.07
CA THR A 40 13.06 33.55 23.31
C THR A 40 13.94 32.65 24.17
N ASP A 41 13.34 31.93 25.12
CA ASP A 41 14.03 31.13 26.14
C ASP A 41 13.67 29.63 26.10
N THR A 42 12.64 29.25 25.34
CA THR A 42 12.02 27.93 25.41
C THR A 42 11.54 27.45 24.05
N VAL A 43 11.57 26.13 23.86
CA VAL A 43 10.94 25.44 22.72
C VAL A 43 9.92 24.47 23.29
N ARG A 44 8.70 24.51 22.76
CA ARG A 44 7.59 23.65 23.20
C ARG A 44 7.06 22.87 22.02
N LEU A 45 6.73 21.60 22.25
CA LEU A 45 5.87 20.83 21.35
C LEU A 45 4.45 21.38 21.46
N ILE A 46 3.85 21.74 20.34
CA ILE A 46 2.45 22.24 20.29
C ILE A 46 1.46 21.23 19.74
N GLY A 47 1.94 20.03 19.43
CA GLY A 47 1.15 18.88 19.02
C GLY A 47 2.03 17.63 19.02
N PRO A 48 1.42 16.45 18.90
CA PRO A 48 2.17 15.22 18.75
C PRO A 48 2.97 15.26 17.43
N PRO A 49 4.21 14.74 17.42
CA PRO A 49 4.87 14.40 16.18
C PRO A 49 3.99 13.46 15.36
N HIS A 50 3.92 13.68 14.05
CA HIS A 50 3.14 12.84 13.16
C HIS A 50 3.95 12.48 11.93
N PRO A 51 3.86 11.22 11.46
CA PRO A 51 4.49 10.83 10.22
C PRO A 51 3.77 11.51 9.04
N THR A 52 4.47 11.64 7.94
CA THR A 52 3.95 12.13 6.65
C THR A 52 4.31 11.19 5.50
N ARG A 53 5.18 10.21 5.77
CA ARG A 53 5.62 9.20 4.82
C ARG A 53 6.14 7.99 5.57
N PHE A 54 5.79 6.80 5.14
CA PHE A 54 6.42 5.54 5.58
C PHE A 54 6.64 4.61 4.39
N GLU A 55 7.90 4.43 4.03
CA GLU A 55 8.31 3.68 2.84
C GLU A 55 9.49 2.76 3.16
N ARG A 56 9.56 1.61 2.48
CA ARG A 56 10.66 0.65 2.57
C ARG A 56 11.36 0.54 1.23
N ILE A 57 12.69 0.45 1.24
CA ILE A 57 13.50 0.14 0.06
C ILE A 57 14.14 -1.23 0.26
N ARG A 58 13.81 -2.21 -0.58
CA ARG A 58 14.38 -3.55 -0.56
C ARG A 58 14.64 -4.01 -1.98
N ASP A 59 15.81 -4.58 -2.25
CA ASP A 59 16.20 -5.07 -3.58
C ASP A 59 16.01 -4.04 -4.72
N ARG A 60 16.34 -2.77 -4.45
CA ARG A 60 16.14 -1.61 -5.34
C ARG A 60 14.68 -1.27 -5.66
N GLN A 61 13.72 -1.97 -5.07
CA GLN A 61 12.29 -1.66 -5.15
C GLN A 61 11.87 -0.84 -3.92
N ARG A 62 11.08 0.21 -4.16
CA ARG A 62 10.45 1.00 -3.10
C ARG A 62 9.03 0.51 -2.86
N PHE A 63 8.61 0.52 -1.60
CA PHE A 63 7.29 0.11 -1.17
C PHE A 63 6.70 1.16 -0.23
N ARG A 64 5.41 1.47 -0.39
CA ARG A 64 4.62 2.22 0.60
C ARG A 64 3.91 1.25 1.52
N PHE A 65 3.88 1.55 2.81
CA PHE A 65 3.10 0.74 3.75
C PHE A 65 1.61 1.13 3.69
N ALA A 66 0.74 0.12 3.62
CA ALA A 66 -0.72 0.28 3.63
C ALA A 66 -1.36 -0.94 4.32
N ASP A 67 -1.98 -0.74 5.48
CA ASP A 67 -2.76 -1.76 6.20
C ASP A 67 -2.05 -3.13 6.34
N GLY A 68 -0.75 -3.11 6.67
CA GLY A 68 0.06 -4.33 6.81
C GLY A 68 0.71 -4.83 5.51
N TYR A 69 0.36 -4.25 4.35
CA TYR A 69 0.94 -4.60 3.06
C TYR A 69 2.03 -3.61 2.62
N PHE A 70 2.99 -4.12 1.85
CA PHE A 70 4.01 -3.33 1.17
C PHE A 70 3.64 -3.14 -0.31
N VAL A 71 3.04 -2.00 -0.63
CA VAL A 71 2.59 -1.66 -1.99
C VAL A 71 3.78 -1.16 -2.81
N PRO A 72 4.16 -1.80 -3.93
CA PRO A 72 5.28 -1.34 -4.75
C PRO A 72 5.01 0.02 -5.38
N ILE A 73 5.97 0.94 -5.25
CA ILE A 73 5.95 2.28 -5.84
C ILE A 73 7.24 2.55 -6.61
N GLU A 74 7.14 3.30 -7.70
CA GLU A 74 8.30 3.65 -8.55
C GLU A 74 9.12 4.78 -7.96
N THR A 75 8.43 5.74 -7.35
CA THR A 75 8.98 6.96 -6.75
C THR A 75 8.31 7.16 -5.41
N SER A 76 8.95 7.90 -4.50
CA SER A 76 8.32 8.29 -3.23
C SER A 76 6.99 9.01 -3.50
N GLU A 77 5.94 8.61 -2.80
CA GLU A 77 4.61 9.22 -2.90
C GLU A 77 4.33 10.14 -1.69
N ALA A 78 5.20 10.15 -0.68
CA ALA A 78 5.20 11.07 0.47
C ALA A 78 3.79 11.35 1.05
N LEU A 79 3.05 10.27 1.28
CA LEU A 79 1.70 10.30 1.85
C LEU A 79 1.49 9.11 2.79
N LEU A 80 0.56 9.27 3.72
CA LEU A 80 0.02 8.19 4.54
C LEU A 80 -1.23 7.58 3.92
N GLU A 81 -1.51 6.33 4.27
CA GLU A 81 -2.74 5.66 3.83
C GLU A 81 -4.02 6.44 4.20
N SER A 82 -4.04 7.07 5.37
CA SER A 82 -5.19 7.89 5.81
C SER A 82 -5.49 9.08 4.91
N GLU A 83 -4.55 9.46 4.03
CA GLU A 83 -4.70 10.55 3.07
C GLU A 83 -5.27 10.09 1.72
N ILE A 84 -5.43 8.77 1.53
CA ILE A 84 -6.05 8.19 0.34
C ILE A 84 -7.58 8.38 0.44
N ALA A 85 -8.10 9.31 -0.34
CA ALA A 85 -9.53 9.64 -0.36
C ALA A 85 -10.37 8.62 -1.14
N VAL A 86 -9.78 7.98 -2.16
CA VAL A 86 -10.47 6.98 -2.99
C VAL A 86 -9.58 5.77 -3.16
N LYS A 87 -10.07 4.59 -2.75
CA LYS A 87 -9.38 3.31 -2.92
C LYS A 87 -9.42 2.82 -4.39
N PRO A 88 -8.48 1.96 -4.82
CA PRO A 88 -8.53 1.37 -6.16
C PRO A 88 -9.81 0.58 -6.38
N ARG A 89 -10.21 0.42 -7.64
CA ARG A 89 -11.36 -0.42 -8.00
C ARG A 89 -11.12 -1.18 -9.29
N VAL A 90 -11.76 -2.33 -9.43
CA VAL A 90 -11.77 -3.09 -10.68
C VAL A 90 -12.58 -2.33 -11.72
N LEU A 91 -12.01 -2.13 -12.90
CA LEU A 91 -12.71 -1.54 -14.06
C LEU A 91 -13.28 -2.62 -14.97
N SER A 92 -12.50 -3.67 -15.22
CA SER A 92 -12.94 -4.81 -16.00
C SER A 92 -12.22 -6.05 -15.50
N PRO A 93 -12.92 -7.04 -14.92
CA PRO A 93 -12.36 -8.37 -14.78
C PRO A 93 -12.11 -8.91 -16.20
N ALA A 94 -11.00 -9.62 -16.43
CA ALA A 94 -10.79 -10.29 -17.70
C ALA A 94 -12.00 -11.21 -17.99
N PRO A 95 -12.46 -11.33 -19.25
CA PRO A 95 -13.63 -12.13 -19.57
C PRO A 95 -13.45 -13.56 -19.05
N GLU A 96 -14.38 -13.98 -18.20
CA GLU A 96 -14.45 -15.36 -17.74
C GLU A 96 -14.51 -16.28 -18.97
N ALA A 97 -13.68 -17.31 -19.01
CA ALA A 97 -13.90 -18.42 -19.91
C ALA A 97 -15.14 -19.19 -19.42
N THR A 98 -16.34 -18.66 -19.66
CA THR A 98 -17.59 -19.28 -19.24
C THR A 98 -17.92 -20.45 -20.17
N ARG A 99 -17.83 -21.68 -19.65
CA ARG A 99 -18.72 -22.79 -20.08
C ARG A 99 -19.17 -23.60 -18.86
N GLY A 100 -20.39 -23.32 -18.41
CA GLY A 100 -21.30 -24.32 -17.84
C GLY A 100 -21.55 -24.29 -16.32
N GLY A 101 -22.81 -24.04 -15.94
CA GLY A 101 -23.42 -24.62 -14.74
C GLY A 101 -23.48 -23.73 -13.49
N ALA A 102 -24.70 -23.40 -13.06
CA ALA A 102 -24.99 -22.62 -11.87
C ALA A 102 -24.53 -23.30 -10.56
N THR A 103 -23.85 -22.56 -9.67
CA THR A 103 -23.93 -22.77 -8.22
C THR A 103 -23.76 -21.45 -7.46
N PRO A 104 -24.58 -21.18 -6.42
CA PRO A 104 -24.49 -19.98 -5.60
C PRO A 104 -23.63 -20.23 -4.35
N ARG A 105 -22.40 -19.73 -4.38
CA ARG A 105 -21.59 -19.36 -3.21
C ARG A 105 -20.81 -18.13 -3.66
N PRO A 106 -20.46 -17.14 -2.82
CA PRO A 106 -19.54 -16.08 -3.26
C PRO A 106 -18.12 -16.68 -3.36
N ALA A 107 -17.93 -17.63 -4.27
CA ALA A 107 -16.81 -18.57 -4.30
C ALA A 107 -15.74 -18.07 -5.26
N GLY A 108 -14.81 -17.31 -4.71
CA GLY A 108 -13.58 -16.94 -5.40
C GLY A 108 -12.42 -16.93 -4.41
N LEU A 109 -11.26 -17.35 -4.92
CA LEU A 109 -9.97 -17.32 -4.23
C LEU A 109 -9.63 -15.86 -3.92
N PRO A 110 -9.47 -15.47 -2.64
CA PRO A 110 -9.15 -14.09 -2.28
C PRO A 110 -7.68 -13.78 -2.55
N PHE A 111 -7.44 -12.61 -3.14
CA PHE A 111 -6.12 -12.05 -3.37
C PHE A 111 -6.09 -10.61 -2.88
N VAL A 112 -4.99 -10.22 -2.22
CA VAL A 112 -4.59 -8.82 -2.19
C VAL A 112 -3.89 -8.52 -3.51
N VAL A 113 -4.36 -7.51 -4.25
CA VAL A 113 -3.72 -7.00 -5.46
C VAL A 113 -3.13 -5.63 -5.17
N MET A 114 -1.88 -5.43 -5.58
CA MET A 114 -1.19 -4.14 -5.45
C MET A 114 -1.23 -3.45 -6.81
N ILE A 115 -1.84 -2.27 -6.85
CA ILE A 115 -2.14 -1.52 -8.07
C ILE A 115 -1.25 -0.29 -8.12
N GLY A 116 -0.52 -0.11 -9.22
CA GLY A 116 0.27 1.09 -9.45
C GLY A 116 -0.60 2.32 -9.72
N LYS A 117 -0.01 3.52 -9.60
CA LYS A 117 -0.68 4.79 -9.96
C LYS A 117 -1.16 4.86 -11.42
N ASP A 118 -0.65 3.98 -12.29
CA ASP A 118 -1.06 3.80 -13.67
C ASP A 118 -2.27 2.86 -13.85
N GLY A 119 -2.83 2.33 -12.75
CA GLY A 119 -3.94 1.39 -12.75
C GLY A 119 -3.56 -0.03 -13.17
N ARG A 120 -2.26 -0.34 -13.30
CA ARG A 120 -1.77 -1.68 -13.65
C ARG A 120 -1.49 -2.50 -12.39
N LEU A 121 -1.71 -3.80 -12.50
CA LEU A 121 -1.30 -4.76 -11.48
C LEU A 121 0.23 -4.75 -11.35
N ARG A 122 0.73 -4.66 -10.12
CA ARG A 122 2.16 -4.74 -9.79
C ARG A 122 2.51 -6.05 -9.08
N ALA A 123 1.65 -6.47 -8.17
CA ALA A 123 1.76 -7.74 -7.47
C ALA A 123 0.37 -8.24 -7.08
N ALA A 124 0.28 -9.54 -6.79
CA ALA A 124 -0.88 -10.06 -6.07
C ALA A 124 -0.45 -11.26 -5.25
N GLU A 125 -1.00 -11.34 -4.05
CA GLU A 125 -0.70 -12.37 -3.06
C GLU A 125 -2.02 -13.01 -2.62
N PHE A 126 -2.01 -14.33 -2.52
CA PHE A 126 -3.16 -15.09 -2.06
C PHE A 126 -3.36 -14.88 -0.56
N ILE A 127 -4.62 -14.74 -0.12
CA ILE A 127 -4.96 -14.58 1.29
C ILE A 127 -5.53 -15.91 1.81
N GLU A 128 -4.85 -16.54 2.76
CA GLU A 128 -5.41 -17.67 3.48
C GLU A 128 -6.52 -17.21 4.43
N GLU A 129 -7.71 -17.81 4.35
CA GLU A 129 -8.81 -17.54 5.28
C GLU A 129 -8.66 -18.41 6.53
N PRO A 130 -8.61 -17.82 7.74
CA PRO A 130 -8.51 -18.58 8.98
C PRO A 130 -9.67 -19.56 9.14
N GLY A 131 -9.37 -20.85 9.32
CA GLY A 131 -10.38 -21.90 9.53
C GLY A 131 -11.12 -22.37 8.27
N GLY A 132 -10.67 -21.95 7.08
CA GLY A 132 -11.13 -22.49 5.80
C GLY A 132 -10.42 -23.81 5.44
N GLU A 133 -11.04 -24.59 4.56
CA GLU A 133 -10.34 -25.70 3.89
C GLU A 133 -9.20 -25.14 3.03
N PRO A 134 -8.02 -25.77 3.04
CA PRO A 134 -6.90 -25.34 2.21
C PRO A 134 -7.28 -25.43 0.73
N TYR A 135 -6.98 -24.37 -0.01
CA TYR A 135 -7.17 -24.33 -1.45
C TYR A 135 -6.02 -25.06 -2.16
N ASP A 136 -6.31 -25.69 -3.30
CA ASP A 136 -5.30 -26.33 -4.14
C ASP A 136 -4.34 -25.27 -4.72
N SER A 137 -3.04 -25.44 -4.46
CA SER A 137 -1.97 -24.57 -4.98
C SER A 137 -2.03 -24.39 -6.50
N HIS A 138 -2.46 -25.42 -7.23
CA HIS A 138 -2.63 -25.32 -8.68
C HIS A 138 -3.79 -24.39 -9.06
N GLN A 139 -4.93 -24.47 -8.36
CA GLN A 139 -6.05 -23.55 -8.54
C GLN A 139 -5.68 -22.11 -8.19
N ILE A 140 -4.91 -21.90 -7.11
CA ILE A 140 -4.37 -20.59 -6.73
C ILE A 140 -3.52 -20.02 -7.88
N GLY A 141 -2.61 -20.82 -8.45
CA GLY A 141 -1.76 -20.40 -9.56
C GLY A 141 -2.54 -19.99 -10.80
N ILE A 142 -3.58 -20.77 -11.17
CA ILE A 142 -4.46 -20.44 -12.29
C ILE A 142 -5.19 -19.11 -12.02
N ALA A 143 -5.85 -18.99 -10.86
CA ALA A 143 -6.56 -17.77 -10.50
C ALA A 143 -5.65 -16.54 -10.45
N ARG A 144 -4.42 -16.68 -9.96
CA ARG A 144 -3.43 -15.61 -9.95
C ARG A 144 -3.09 -15.13 -11.36
N SER A 145 -2.97 -16.03 -12.33
CA SER A 145 -2.66 -15.67 -13.72
C SER A 145 -3.80 -14.94 -14.43
N LEU A 146 -5.06 -15.21 -14.04
CA LEU A 146 -6.21 -14.47 -14.59
C LEU A 146 -6.16 -12.98 -14.25
N LEU A 147 -5.57 -12.60 -13.11
CA LEU A 147 -5.44 -11.20 -12.67
C LEU A 147 -4.56 -10.36 -13.61
N ASP A 148 -3.64 -10.98 -14.37
CA ASP A 148 -2.73 -10.24 -15.26
C ASP A 148 -3.48 -9.56 -16.42
N GLY A 149 -4.65 -10.09 -16.78
CA GLY A 149 -5.54 -9.50 -17.78
C GLY A 149 -6.45 -8.39 -17.23
N TRP A 150 -6.51 -8.18 -15.92
CA TRP A 150 -7.45 -7.25 -15.31
C TRP A 150 -7.01 -5.79 -15.49
N ARG A 151 -7.98 -4.89 -15.38
CA ARG A 151 -7.76 -3.44 -15.39
C ARG A 151 -8.37 -2.81 -14.16
N PHE A 152 -7.64 -1.86 -13.57
CA PHE A 152 -8.01 -1.20 -12.34
C PHE A 152 -7.96 0.31 -12.53
N ALA A 153 -8.81 1.02 -11.81
CA ALA A 153 -8.61 2.44 -11.57
C ALA A 153 -7.68 2.58 -10.36
N PRO A 154 -6.65 3.43 -10.44
CA PRO A 154 -5.73 3.66 -9.32
C PRO A 154 -6.44 4.39 -8.17
N ALA A 155 -5.86 4.28 -6.98
CA ALA A 155 -6.28 5.08 -5.83
C ALA A 155 -6.05 6.58 -6.09
N GLN A 156 -6.75 7.43 -5.35
CA GLN A 156 -6.61 8.89 -5.41
C GLN A 156 -6.30 9.46 -4.04
N ALA A 157 -5.27 10.29 -3.96
CA ALA A 157 -4.91 11.11 -2.81
C ALA A 157 -4.59 12.52 -3.28
N HIS A 158 -5.10 13.54 -2.60
CA HIS A 158 -4.85 14.96 -2.93
C HIS A 158 -5.09 15.33 -4.41
N GLY A 159 -6.04 14.67 -5.09
CA GLY A 159 -6.34 14.89 -6.51
C GLY A 159 -5.39 14.22 -7.50
N HIS A 160 -4.47 13.37 -7.02
CA HIS A 160 -3.51 12.65 -7.84
C HIS A 160 -3.67 11.13 -7.71
N ALA A 161 -3.38 10.42 -8.80
CA ALA A 161 -3.34 8.97 -8.80
C ALA A 161 -2.12 8.47 -8.02
N VAL A 162 -2.34 7.49 -7.14
CA VAL A 162 -1.32 6.89 -6.27
C VAL A 162 -1.44 5.38 -6.29
N ALA A 163 -0.36 4.68 -5.97
CA ALA A 163 -0.41 3.23 -5.83
C ALA A 163 -1.12 2.84 -4.54
N ASP A 164 -1.95 1.80 -4.55
CA ASP A 164 -2.55 1.22 -3.35
C ASP A 164 -2.94 -0.24 -3.57
N TYR A 165 -3.42 -0.90 -2.52
CA TYR A 165 -3.91 -2.26 -2.59
C TYR A 165 -5.44 -2.32 -2.71
N LEU A 166 -5.93 -3.48 -3.16
CA LEU A 166 -7.35 -3.85 -3.17
C LEU A 166 -7.45 -5.35 -2.89
N ILE A 167 -8.46 -5.78 -2.13
CA ILE A 167 -8.76 -7.20 -1.98
C ILE A 167 -9.81 -7.57 -3.04
N VAL A 168 -9.52 -8.61 -3.82
CA VAL A 168 -10.41 -9.15 -4.86
C VAL A 168 -10.62 -10.64 -4.66
N ARG A 169 -11.74 -11.16 -5.17
CA ARG A 169 -11.98 -12.60 -5.25
C ARG A 169 -11.98 -13.02 -6.72
N VAL A 170 -11.22 -14.07 -7.04
CA VAL A 170 -11.12 -14.62 -8.40
C VAL A 170 -11.82 -15.97 -8.43
N ALA A 171 -12.78 -16.15 -9.34
CA ALA A 171 -13.50 -17.40 -9.46
C ALA A 171 -12.53 -18.57 -9.77
N PRO A 172 -12.69 -19.74 -9.10
CA PRO A 172 -11.93 -20.92 -9.46
C PRO A 172 -12.35 -21.40 -10.86
N VAL A 173 -11.36 -21.79 -11.68
CA VAL A 173 -11.66 -22.47 -12.94
C VAL A 173 -12.15 -23.88 -12.60
N PRO A 174 -13.30 -24.33 -13.12
CA PRO A 174 -13.77 -25.69 -12.86
C PRO A 174 -12.73 -26.70 -13.34
N ALA A 175 -12.44 -27.70 -12.52
CA ALA A 175 -11.65 -28.86 -12.95
C ALA A 175 -12.46 -29.58 -14.04
N GLY A 176 -11.84 -29.71 -15.22
CA GLY A 176 -12.41 -30.47 -16.35
C GLY A 176 -12.40 -31.97 -16.12
#